data_AF-A0A4R1YX60-F1
#
_entry.id   AF-A0A4R1YX60-F1
#
_cell.length_a   1.000
_cell.length_b   1.000
_cell.length_c   1.000
_cell.angle_alpha   90.00
_cell.angle_beta   90.00
_cell.angle_gamma   90.00
#
_symmetry.space_group_name_H-M   'P 1'
#
loop_
_entity.id
_entity.type
_entity.pdbx_description
1 polymer ?
#
loop_
_entity_poly.entity_id
_entity_poly.type
_entity_poly.pdbx_seq_one_letter_code
_entity_poly.pdbx_strand_id
1 'polypeptide(L)'
;MANYSLDNYHEIENIYLHDSELQEITINYRGKEVSLKLVTAVTRENPSQTVEFLFEQVSYIHVPIKEPWGSGFYIFSIEAELAEDNRIITSVILNSGDIVKCISVSIRTSD
;
A
#
# COMPACT_ATOMS: atom_id res chain seq x y z
N MET A 1 8.01 -12.09 -4.66
CA MET A 1 8.01 -11.58 -3.28
C MET A 1 9.17 -10.62 -3.06
N ALA A 2 8.91 -9.31 -3.10
CA ALA A 2 9.88 -8.29 -2.74
C ALA A 2 9.75 -7.91 -1.26
N ASN A 3 10.85 -7.46 -0.66
CA ASN A 3 10.89 -7.00 0.72
C ASN A 3 11.53 -5.62 0.77
N TYR A 4 10.82 -4.68 1.38
CA TYR A 4 11.24 -3.29 1.54
C TYR A 4 11.48 -3.02 3.02
N SER A 5 12.65 -2.45 3.30
CA SER A 5 13.17 -2.13 4.63
C SER A 5 13.91 -0.79 4.57
N LEU A 6 14.57 -0.40 5.65
CA LEU A 6 15.28 0.88 5.74
C LEU A 6 16.28 1.12 4.60
N ASP A 7 16.88 0.07 4.07
CA ASP A 7 17.92 0.18 3.05
C ASP A 7 17.35 0.42 1.64
N ASN A 8 16.08 0.03 1.40
CA ASN A 8 15.50 0.00 0.05
C ASN A 8 14.03 0.44 -0.02
N TYR A 9 13.49 1.10 1.01
CA TYR A 9 12.07 1.49 1.05
C TYR A 9 11.64 2.37 -0.13
N HIS A 10 12.54 3.24 -0.61
CA HIS A 10 12.29 4.13 -1.75
C HIS A 10 11.99 3.37 -3.05
N GLU A 11 12.41 2.11 -3.17
CA GLU A 11 12.10 1.28 -4.34
C GLU A 11 10.60 0.97 -4.47
N ILE A 12 9.81 1.11 -3.40
CA ILE A 12 8.38 0.88 -3.43
C ILE A 12 7.65 1.88 -4.35
N GLU A 13 8.19 3.09 -4.50
CA GLU A 13 7.64 4.13 -5.38
C GLU A 13 7.80 3.77 -6.87
N ASN A 14 8.73 2.86 -7.18
CA ASN A 14 8.94 2.36 -8.54
C ASN A 14 7.94 1.28 -8.94
N ILE A 15 7.14 0.76 -8.00
CA ILE A 15 6.11 -0.22 -8.32
C ILE A 15 4.98 0.50 -9.06
N TYR A 16 4.72 0.09 -10.30
CA TYR A 16 3.60 0.62 -11.07
C TYR A 16 2.28 0.07 -10.53
N LEU A 17 1.63 0.86 -9.65
CA LEU A 17 0.31 0.57 -9.08
C LEU A 17 -0.78 1.51 -9.61
N HIS A 18 -0.46 2.42 -10.53
CA HIS A 18 -1.46 3.35 -11.07
C HIS A 18 -2.65 2.58 -11.67
N ASP A 19 -3.86 3.05 -11.36
CA ASP A 19 -5.14 2.42 -11.71
C ASP A 19 -5.37 1.01 -11.10
N SER A 20 -4.52 0.55 -10.18
CA SER A 20 -4.78 -0.70 -9.45
C SER A 20 -5.92 -0.49 -8.46
N GLU A 21 -6.79 -1.48 -8.33
CA GLU A 21 -7.96 -1.42 -7.46
C GLU A 21 -7.63 -1.96 -6.07
N LEU A 22 -7.83 -1.15 -5.03
CA LEU A 22 -7.79 -1.55 -3.64
C LEU A 22 -9.06 -2.34 -3.29
N GLN A 23 -8.90 -3.61 -2.95
CA GLN A 23 -10.01 -4.52 -2.65
C GLN A 23 -10.29 -4.62 -1.15
N GLU A 24 -9.24 -4.78 -0.35
CA GLU A 24 -9.37 -5.06 1.08
C GLU A 24 -8.20 -4.48 1.87
N ILE A 25 -8.52 -3.98 3.07
CA ILE A 25 -7.53 -3.66 4.11
C ILE A 25 -7.80 -4.56 5.31
N THR A 26 -6.86 -5.44 5.64
CA THR A 26 -6.96 -6.34 6.78
C THR A 26 -5.97 -5.93 7.87
N ILE A 27 -6.44 -5.79 9.12
CA ILE A 27 -5.61 -5.39 10.26
C ILE A 27 -5.52 -6.54 11.26
N ASN A 28 -4.33 -7.11 11.43
CA ASN A 28 -4.01 -8.04 12.51
C ASN A 28 -3.41 -7.26 13.68
N TYR A 29 -4.27 -6.79 14.60
CA TYR A 29 -3.84 -5.97 15.73
C TYR A 29 -2.84 -6.69 16.66
N ARG A 30 -3.01 -8.01 16.86
CA ARG A 30 -2.11 -8.79 17.72
C ARG A 30 -0.73 -8.97 17.07
N GLY A 31 -0.69 -9.28 15.77
CA GLY A 31 0.54 -9.42 15.00
C GLY A 31 1.22 -8.09 14.68
N LYS A 32 0.49 -6.97 14.83
CA LYS A 32 0.89 -5.64 14.36
C LYS A 32 1.16 -5.64 12.86
N GLU A 33 0.23 -6.21 12.11
CA GLU A 33 0.32 -6.31 10.65
C GLU A 33 -0.89 -5.61 10.03
N VAL A 34 -0.65 -4.97 8.88
CA VAL A 34 -1.68 -4.45 7.99
C VAL A 34 -1.43 -5.04 6.62
N SER A 35 -2.47 -5.56 5.99
CA SER A 35 -2.42 -6.08 4.62
C SER A 35 -3.31 -5.21 3.73
N LEU A 36 -2.78 -4.78 2.57
CA LEU A 36 -3.55 -4.18 1.50
C LEU A 36 -3.59 -5.16 0.33
N LYS A 37 -4.79 -5.62 -0.02
CA LYS A 37 -5.03 -6.49 -1.16
C LYS A 37 -5.46 -5.66 -2.35
N LEU A 38 -4.72 -5.78 -3.44
CA LEU A 38 -4.89 -5.00 -4.65
C LEU A 38 -5.13 -5.91 -5.86
N VAL A 39 -5.80 -5.38 -6.87
CA VAL A 39 -5.90 -5.96 -8.21
C VAL A 39 -5.24 -5.01 -9.19
N THR A 40 -4.15 -5.43 -9.82
CA THR A 40 -3.39 -4.57 -10.74
C THR A 40 -4.17 -4.30 -12.02
N ALA A 41 -3.97 -3.10 -12.57
CA ALA A 41 -4.56 -2.72 -13.85
C ALA A 41 -4.02 -3.61 -14.98
N VAL A 42 -4.90 -3.99 -15.92
CA VAL A 42 -4.47 -4.70 -17.13
C VAL A 42 -3.64 -3.75 -17.97
N THR A 43 -2.45 -4.18 -18.37
CA THR A 43 -1.62 -3.46 -19.34
C THR A 43 -1.47 -4.29 -20.61
N ARG A 44 -0.85 -3.71 -21.65
CA ARG A 44 -0.53 -4.45 -22.88
C ARG A 44 0.43 -5.62 -22.61
N GLU A 45 1.30 -5.49 -21.61
CA GLU A 45 2.39 -6.42 -21.33
C GLU A 45 2.03 -7.44 -20.24
N ASN A 46 1.19 -7.04 -19.28
CA ASN A 46 0.85 -7.87 -18.12
C ASN A 46 -0.67 -7.95 -17.92
N PRO A 47 -1.23 -9.17 -17.70
CA PRO A 47 -2.61 -9.33 -17.28
C PRO A 47 -2.80 -8.77 -15.87
N SER A 48 -4.06 -8.54 -15.49
CA SER A 48 -4.41 -8.18 -14.11
C SER A 48 -4.00 -9.30 -13.14
N GLN A 49 -3.44 -8.92 -12.01
CA GLN A 49 -2.94 -9.82 -10.96
C GLN A 49 -3.40 -9.33 -9.59
N THR A 50 -3.62 -10.27 -8.68
CA THR A 50 -3.85 -9.93 -7.27
C THR A 50 -2.51 -9.82 -6.57
N VAL A 51 -2.25 -8.66 -5.96
CA VAL A 51 -1.02 -8.36 -5.24
C VAL A 51 -1.36 -8.02 -3.80
N GLU A 52 -0.57 -8.48 -2.84
CA GLU A 52 -0.73 -8.13 -1.43
C GLU A 52 0.47 -7.33 -0.94
N PHE A 53 0.20 -6.20 -0.28
CA PHE A 53 1.19 -5.42 0.46
C PHE A 53 1.01 -5.69 1.96
N LEU A 54 1.96 -6.42 2.54
CA LEU A 54 1.97 -6.74 3.96
C LEU A 54 2.94 -5.83 4.70
N PHE A 55 2.40 -4.95 5.54
CA PHE A 55 3.13 -4.07 6.43
C PHE A 55 3.33 -4.75 7.78
N GLU A 56 4.57 -4.78 8.28
CA GLU A 56 4.91 -5.51 9.51
C GLU A 56 5.41 -4.59 10.63
N GLN A 57 5.17 -5.02 11.87
CA GLN A 57 5.48 -4.24 13.07
C GLN A 57 4.89 -2.82 13.03
N VAL A 58 3.64 -2.73 12.54
CA VAL A 58 2.90 -1.49 12.35
C VAL A 58 2.70 -0.77 13.68
N SER A 59 3.04 0.52 13.72
CA SER A 59 2.79 1.41 14.86
C SER A 59 1.60 2.34 14.65
N TYR A 60 1.23 2.60 13.40
CA TYR A 60 0.15 3.50 13.04
C TYR A 60 -0.50 3.09 11.72
N ILE A 61 -1.83 3.22 11.66
CA ILE A 61 -2.61 3.08 10.44
C ILE A 61 -3.73 4.13 10.45
N HIS A 62 -3.92 4.80 9.31
CA HIS A 62 -5.04 5.70 9.05
C HIS A 62 -5.70 5.33 7.74
N VAL A 63 -7.00 5.05 7.80
CA VAL A 63 -7.83 4.74 6.64
C VAL A 63 -9.00 5.72 6.62
N PRO A 64 -8.89 6.82 5.85
CA PRO A 64 -10.07 7.65 5.57
C PRO A 64 -10.98 6.90 4.59
N ILE A 65 -12.28 7.02 4.80
CA ILE A 65 -13.32 6.51 3.89
C ILE A 65 -14.27 7.68 3.62
N LYS A 66 -13.75 8.70 2.94
CA LYS A 66 -14.48 9.94 2.61
C LYS A 66 -15.02 9.92 1.20
N GLU A 67 -14.65 8.92 0.40
CA GLU A 67 -15.04 8.80 -1.00
C GLU A 67 -16.56 8.92 -1.18
N PRO A 68 -17.04 9.96 -1.87
CA PRO A 68 -18.47 10.21 -1.92
C PRO A 68 -19.18 9.44 -3.06
N TRP A 69 -18.47 9.00 -4.11
CA TRP A 69 -19.06 8.35 -5.28
C TRP A 69 -18.08 7.43 -6.02
N GLY A 70 -18.57 6.32 -6.59
CA GLY A 70 -17.80 5.38 -7.41
C GLY A 70 -18.05 3.91 -7.03
N SER A 71 -17.76 2.98 -7.94
CA SER A 71 -17.87 1.53 -7.67
C SER A 71 -16.54 0.86 -7.33
N GLY A 72 -15.42 1.57 -7.43
CA GLY A 72 -14.08 1.02 -7.23
C GLY A 72 -13.14 2.06 -6.62
N PHE A 73 -12.10 1.55 -5.95
CA PHE A 73 -11.13 2.30 -5.15
C PHE A 73 -9.78 2.22 -5.84
N TYR A 74 -9.36 3.25 -6.58
CA TYR A 74 -8.18 3.13 -7.44
C TYR A 74 -6.98 3.87 -6.90
N ILE A 75 -5.81 3.25 -6.97
CA ILE A 75 -4.54 3.85 -6.57
C ILE A 75 -4.12 4.87 -7.64
N PHE A 76 -3.88 6.11 -7.19
CA PHE A 76 -3.22 7.14 -7.97
C PHE A 76 -1.70 7.01 -7.87
N SER A 77 -1.17 6.91 -6.65
CA SER A 77 0.26 6.76 -6.40
C SER A 77 0.54 6.13 -5.03
N ILE A 78 1.78 5.68 -4.85
CA ILE A 78 2.35 5.26 -3.57
C ILE A 78 3.60 6.09 -3.31
N GLU A 79 3.72 6.59 -2.09
CA GLU A 79 4.85 7.38 -1.62
C GLU A 79 5.41 6.75 -0.34
N ALA A 80 6.73 6.79 -0.16
CA ALA A 80 7.39 6.25 1.01
C ALA A 80 8.46 7.19 1.55
N GLU A 81 8.36 7.47 2.85
CA GLU A 81 9.26 8.37 3.57
C GLU A 81 9.82 7.67 4.79
N LEU A 82 10.99 8.13 5.26
CA LEU A 82 11.57 7.66 6.50
C LEU A 82 11.13 8.54 7.68
N ALA A 83 10.55 7.93 8.71
CA ALA A 83 10.28 8.58 9.99
C ALA A 83 11.56 8.72 10.83
N GLU A 84 11.57 9.66 11.79
CA GLU A 84 12.70 9.90 12.70
C GLU A 84 13.11 8.65 13.53
N ASP A 85 12.18 7.71 13.74
CA ASP A 85 12.40 6.49 14.53
C ASP A 85 12.80 5.26 13.69
N ASN A 86 13.33 5.47 12.48
CA ASN A 86 13.69 4.41 11.53
C ASN A 86 12.51 3.48 11.20
N ARG A 87 11.36 4.09 10.91
CA ARG A 87 10.19 3.42 10.35
C ARG A 87 9.85 4.00 9.00
N ILE A 88 9.18 3.21 8.18
CA ILE A 88 8.73 3.62 6.87
C ILE A 88 7.30 4.15 6.99
N ILE A 89 7.09 5.40 6.59
CA ILE A 89 5.78 5.99 6.39
C ILE A 89 5.39 5.71 4.95
N THR A 90 4.38 4.87 4.73
CA THR A 90 3.82 4.63 3.41
C THR A 90 2.49 5.35 3.27
N SER A 91 2.34 6.13 2.20
CA SER A 91 1.11 6.81 1.84
C SER A 91 0.61 6.25 0.51
N VAL A 92 -0.53 5.55 0.55
CA VAL A 92 -1.24 5.11 -0.66
C VAL A 92 -2.32 6.14 -0.95
N ILE A 93 -2.16 6.85 -2.07
CA ILE A 93 -3.05 7.94 -2.48
C ILE A 93 -4.07 7.35 -3.45
N LEU A 94 -5.35 7.45 -3.09
CA LEU A 94 -6.45 7.02 -3.93
C LEU A 94 -6.87 8.15 -4.89
N ASN A 95 -7.48 7.79 -6.02
CA ASN A 95 -7.98 8.72 -7.02
C ASN A 95 -9.05 9.69 -6.49
N SER A 96 -9.71 9.33 -5.38
CA SER A 96 -10.65 10.17 -4.63
C SER A 96 -9.99 11.30 -3.83
N GLY A 97 -8.66 11.22 -3.63
CA GLY A 97 -7.91 12.07 -2.70
C GLY A 97 -7.80 11.52 -1.28
N ASP A 98 -8.41 10.36 -0.98
CA ASP A 98 -8.17 9.68 0.29
C ASP A 98 -6.73 9.14 0.35
N ILE A 99 -6.11 9.25 1.54
CA ILE A 99 -4.73 8.84 1.77
C ILE A 99 -4.72 7.77 2.86
N VAL A 100 -4.51 6.52 2.46
CA VAL A 100 -4.25 5.42 3.39
C VAL A 100 -2.80 5.51 3.84
N LYS A 101 -2.58 5.79 5.13
CA LYS A 101 -1.24 5.99 5.69
C LYS A 101 -0.90 4.89 6.68
N CYS A 102 0.21 4.20 6.47
CA CYS A 102 0.73 3.17 7.37
C CYS A 102 2.16 3.53 7.81
N ILE A 103 2.48 3.29 9.07
CA ILE A 103 3.86 3.39 9.59
C ILE A 103 4.30 2.01 10.07
N SER A 104 5.31 1.45 9.41
CA SER A 104 5.77 0.07 9.63
C SER A 104 7.30 -0.03 9.63
N VAL A 105 7.83 -1.20 10.02
CA VAL A 105 9.29 -1.47 9.96
C VAL A 105 9.70 -2.03 8.61
N SER A 106 8.85 -2.87 8.03
CA SER A 106 9.06 -3.47 6.71
C SER A 106 7.74 -3.59 5.96
N ILE A 107 7.88 -3.82 4.65
CA ILE A 107 6.77 -4.04 3.72
C ILE A 107 7.16 -5.22 2.84
N ARG A 108 6.28 -6.23 2.74
CA ARG A 108 6.46 -7.38 1.85
C ARG A 108 5.39 -7.33 0.77
N THR A 109 5.78 -7.60 -0.47
CA THR A 109 4.82 -7.77 -1.58
C THR A 109 4.78 -9.22 -2.01
N SER A 110 3.58 -9.75 -2.28
CA SER A 110 3.41 -11.02 -2.99
C SER A 110 3.04 -10.76 -4.46
N ASP A 111 3.61 -11.56 -5.35
CA ASP A 111 3.25 -11.62 -6.78
C ASP A 111 2.33 -12.84 -7.01
#